data_AF-A0A6I3I3V5-F1
#
_entry.id   AF-A0A6I3I3V5-F1
#
_cell.length_a   1.000
_cell.length_b   1.000
_cell.length_c   1.000
_cell.angle_alpha   90.00
_cell.angle_beta   90.00
_cell.angle_gamma   90.00
#
_symmetry.space_group_name_H-M   'P 1'
#
loop_
_entity.id
_entity.type
_entity.pdbx_description
1 polymer ?
#
loop_
_entity_poly.entity_id
_entity_poly.type
_entity_poly.pdbx_seq_one_letter_code
_entity_poly.pdbx_strand_id
1 'polypeptide(L)'
;MAIRLDPADEYMHELGPESNFNESMYINCFDPKTQVGGWFRMGNRANEGYAEMTICIYLPNGRVGFMFKRPNIDNNDALDAGGLTWTMVKPFEELRIDYVGKVVVLDNPHEMADPKTAFANNPFVECEAHITFTGQGKPSMFGGEPDVPHEAPGEEFAKGHYEQLVTATGSIRVGDEEFAINGFGLRDHSWGPRFWQAPWYYRWLTANFGENLGFMASRVAKKDSAGSRGGFVWDNGKIHLCDDVQISTVTVGEDNYHDKVTGVIKSSRSNKEWNFEGEVTSLIPLRNRRQDPDGNWLMTRISEGMTKWRITSGEHEGATGFGMSEYLDQIIDDAPVGIAE
;
A
#
# COMPACT_ATOMS: atom_id res chain seq x y z
N MET A 1 -7.53 7.78 -22.81
CA MET A 1 -8.11 6.42 -22.88
C MET A 1 -9.31 6.40 -21.96
N ALA A 2 -10.35 5.66 -22.30
CA ALA A 2 -11.45 5.44 -21.36
C ALA A 2 -11.02 4.36 -20.35
N ILE A 3 -11.53 4.50 -19.12
CA ILE A 3 -11.29 3.62 -17.98
C ILE A 3 -12.66 3.12 -17.53
N ARG A 4 -12.79 1.79 -17.41
CA ARG A 4 -13.98 1.10 -16.90
C ARG A 4 -13.77 0.77 -15.43
N LEU A 5 -14.78 1.01 -14.60
CA LEU A 5 -14.80 0.56 -13.21
C LEU A 5 -16.23 0.17 -12.86
N ASP A 6 -16.48 -1.12 -12.69
CA ASP A 6 -17.79 -1.68 -12.42
C ASP A 6 -17.83 -2.36 -11.04
N PRO A 7 -19.00 -2.41 -10.37
CA PRO A 7 -19.13 -3.07 -9.06
C PRO A 7 -18.65 -4.52 -9.03
N ALA A 8 -18.61 -5.20 -10.18
CA ALA A 8 -18.06 -6.54 -10.30
C ALA A 8 -16.55 -6.60 -10.03
N ASP A 9 -15.82 -5.52 -10.33
CA ASP A 9 -14.37 -5.42 -10.13
C ASP A 9 -13.98 -5.32 -8.63
N GLU A 10 -14.97 -5.22 -7.73
CA GLU A 10 -14.77 -5.37 -6.27
C GLU A 10 -14.50 -6.83 -5.87
N TYR A 11 -15.02 -7.76 -6.66
CA TYR A 11 -14.92 -9.19 -6.40
C TYR A 11 -13.75 -9.80 -7.18
N MET A 12 -13.65 -11.11 -7.11
CA MET A 12 -12.57 -11.86 -7.73
C MET A 12 -12.72 -11.92 -9.26
N HIS A 13 -11.60 -11.81 -9.96
CA HIS A 13 -11.56 -11.94 -11.41
C HIS A 13 -11.30 -13.38 -11.85
N GLU A 14 -11.81 -13.74 -13.03
CA GLU A 14 -11.53 -15.03 -13.64
C GLU A 14 -10.03 -15.18 -13.92
N LEU A 15 -9.50 -16.37 -13.65
CA LEU A 15 -8.11 -16.69 -13.93
C LEU A 15 -7.87 -16.75 -15.44
N GLY A 16 -6.99 -15.88 -15.92
CA GLY A 16 -6.45 -15.96 -17.27
C GLY A 16 -5.36 -17.04 -17.41
N PRO A 17 -4.85 -17.27 -18.63
CA PRO A 17 -3.79 -18.25 -18.90
C PRO A 17 -2.41 -17.83 -18.36
N GLU A 18 -2.25 -16.60 -17.88
CA GLU A 18 -0.98 -16.04 -17.44
C GLU A 18 -0.55 -16.67 -16.11
N SER A 19 0.62 -17.33 -16.09
CA SER A 19 1.11 -18.00 -14.89
C SER A 19 1.32 -17.03 -13.72
N ASN A 20 1.69 -15.78 -14.01
CA ASN A 20 1.97 -14.73 -13.03
C ASN A 20 0.74 -13.87 -12.67
N PHE A 21 -0.48 -14.35 -12.93
CA PHE A 21 -1.71 -13.71 -12.47
C PHE A 21 -1.66 -13.46 -10.95
N ASN A 22 -2.12 -12.27 -10.54
CA ASN A 22 -2.18 -11.87 -9.14
C ASN A 22 -3.46 -11.05 -8.91
N GLU A 23 -4.37 -11.58 -8.09
CA GLU A 23 -5.43 -10.77 -7.49
C GLU A 23 -4.89 -10.20 -6.19
N SER A 24 -4.66 -8.89 -6.14
CA SER A 24 -4.01 -8.24 -5.01
C SER A 24 -4.93 -7.20 -4.39
N MET A 25 -5.29 -7.41 -3.14
CA MET A 25 -6.03 -6.45 -2.33
C MET A 25 -5.13 -5.97 -1.20
N TYR A 26 -5.01 -4.65 -1.06
CA TYR A 26 -4.27 -3.96 -0.01
C TYR A 26 -5.20 -2.96 0.68
N ILE A 27 -5.08 -2.82 2.00
CA ILE A 27 -5.76 -1.76 2.74
C ILE A 27 -4.92 -1.33 3.93
N ASN A 28 -4.88 -0.03 4.19
CA ASN A 28 -4.31 0.53 5.42
C ASN A 28 -5.36 1.30 6.23
N CYS A 29 -5.11 1.48 7.51
CA CYS A 29 -5.81 2.47 8.34
C CYS A 29 -5.02 2.84 9.58
N PHE A 30 -5.22 4.06 10.06
CA PHE A 30 -4.62 4.60 11.28
C PHE A 30 -5.64 5.37 12.10
N ASP A 31 -5.69 5.08 13.40
CA ASP A 31 -6.42 5.89 14.37
C ASP A 31 -5.58 7.12 14.73
N PRO A 32 -6.06 8.34 14.46
CA PRO A 32 -5.28 9.56 14.68
C PRO A 32 -5.08 9.90 16.17
N LYS A 33 -5.88 9.33 17.08
CA LYS A 33 -5.78 9.59 18.53
C LYS A 33 -4.75 8.68 19.18
N THR A 34 -4.81 7.38 18.89
CA THR A 34 -3.88 6.40 19.48
C THR A 34 -2.60 6.24 18.67
N GLN A 35 -2.61 6.68 17.40
CA GLN A 35 -1.51 6.49 16.44
C GLN A 35 -1.18 5.01 16.25
N VAL A 36 -2.19 4.16 16.37
CA VAL A 36 -2.12 2.73 16.08
C VAL A 36 -2.88 2.47 14.79
N GLY A 37 -2.34 1.55 14.00
CA GLY A 37 -2.90 1.20 12.72
C GLY A 37 -2.07 0.14 12.04
N GLY A 38 -2.34 -0.09 10.78
CA GLY A 38 -1.64 -1.11 10.02
C GLY A 38 -2.11 -1.21 8.60
N TRP A 39 -1.48 -2.12 7.88
CA TRP A 39 -1.90 -2.52 6.55
C TRP A 39 -1.99 -4.03 6.43
N PHE A 40 -2.90 -4.44 5.55
CA PHE A 40 -3.29 -5.83 5.33
C PHE A 40 -3.28 -6.05 3.83
N ARG A 41 -2.62 -7.12 3.40
CA ARG A 41 -2.47 -7.42 1.98
C ARG A 41 -2.67 -8.91 1.73
N MET A 42 -3.46 -9.22 0.72
CA MET A 42 -3.58 -10.56 0.16
C MET A 42 -3.27 -10.49 -1.33
N GLY A 43 -2.43 -11.40 -1.82
CA GLY A 43 -2.18 -11.60 -3.25
C GLY A 43 -2.45 -13.04 -3.63
N ASN A 44 -3.58 -13.34 -4.28
CA ASN A 44 -3.84 -14.68 -4.79
C ASN A 44 -3.07 -14.90 -6.09
N ARG A 45 -2.10 -15.83 -6.05
CA ARG A 45 -1.33 -16.28 -7.20
C ARG A 45 -1.78 -17.69 -7.57
N ALA A 46 -3.07 -17.82 -7.84
CA ALA A 46 -3.75 -19.12 -7.93
C ALA A 46 -3.19 -20.02 -9.04
N ASN A 47 -2.76 -19.45 -10.17
CA ASN A 47 -2.08 -20.19 -11.23
C ASN A 47 -0.71 -20.77 -10.80
N GLU A 48 -0.13 -20.27 -9.71
CA GLU A 48 1.08 -20.83 -9.09
C GLU A 48 0.78 -21.64 -7.81
N GLY A 49 -0.49 -21.74 -7.41
CA GLY A 49 -0.95 -22.59 -6.30
C GLY A 49 -0.74 -22.01 -4.89
N TYR A 50 -0.51 -20.70 -4.75
CA TYR A 50 -0.33 -20.07 -3.44
C TYR A 50 -0.90 -18.64 -3.36
N ALA A 51 -1.18 -18.18 -2.15
CA ALA A 51 -1.41 -16.77 -1.86
C ALA A 51 -0.19 -16.15 -1.17
N GLU A 52 -0.06 -14.84 -1.22
CA GLU A 52 0.89 -14.07 -0.43
C GLU A 52 0.12 -13.18 0.55
N MET A 53 0.08 -13.60 1.81
CA MET A 53 -0.57 -12.87 2.90
C MET A 53 0.46 -12.08 3.67
N THR A 54 0.22 -10.78 3.85
CA THR A 54 1.04 -9.93 4.69
C THR A 54 0.17 -9.06 5.58
N ILE A 55 0.56 -8.93 6.84
CA ILE A 55 0.02 -7.92 7.74
C ILE A 55 1.16 -7.19 8.44
N CYS A 56 0.94 -5.91 8.69
CA CYS A 56 1.87 -5.05 9.44
C CYS A 56 1.06 -4.11 10.32
N ILE A 57 1.28 -4.18 11.63
CA ILE A 57 0.63 -3.35 12.64
C ILE A 57 1.68 -2.42 13.24
N TYR A 58 1.49 -1.12 13.08
CA TYR A 58 2.29 -0.10 13.74
C TYR A 58 1.75 0.13 15.15
N LEU A 59 2.62 -0.05 16.12
CA LEU A 59 2.29 -0.02 17.55
C LEU A 59 2.93 1.21 18.20
N PRO A 60 2.49 1.59 19.42
CA PRO A 60 3.08 2.69 20.15
C PRO A 60 4.59 2.49 20.35
N ASN A 61 5.32 3.61 20.40
CA ASN A 61 6.78 3.69 20.56
C ASN A 61 7.60 3.16 19.36
N GLY A 62 7.00 3.10 18.16
CA GLY A 62 7.71 2.73 16.93
C GLY A 62 7.91 1.22 16.76
N ARG A 63 7.26 0.40 17.59
CA ARG A 63 7.26 -1.06 17.44
C ARG A 63 6.38 -1.47 16.25
N VAL A 64 6.67 -2.62 15.66
CA VAL A 64 5.85 -3.20 14.59
C VAL A 64 5.54 -4.66 14.88
N GLY A 65 4.26 -5.04 14.76
CA GLY A 65 3.84 -6.43 14.61
C GLY A 65 3.78 -6.79 13.13
N PHE A 66 4.57 -7.76 12.68
CA PHE A 66 4.62 -8.15 11.27
C PHE A 66 4.34 -9.65 11.07
N MET A 67 3.68 -10.00 9.98
CA MET A 67 3.61 -11.39 9.54
C MET A 67 3.54 -11.49 8.02
N PHE A 68 4.26 -12.46 7.47
CA PHE A 68 4.17 -12.86 6.06
C PHE A 68 3.97 -14.37 5.98
N LYS A 69 3.04 -14.82 5.11
CA LYS A 69 2.85 -16.24 4.80
C LYS A 69 2.65 -16.45 3.31
N ARG A 70 3.03 -17.64 2.85
CA ARG A 70 2.68 -18.19 1.54
C ARG A 70 1.81 -19.44 1.67
N PRO A 71 0.53 -19.31 2.09
CA PRO A 71 -0.38 -20.45 2.16
C PRO A 71 -0.69 -20.98 0.76
N ASN A 72 -0.92 -22.29 0.65
CA ASN A 72 -1.39 -22.89 -0.60
C ASN A 72 -2.85 -22.51 -0.85
N ILE A 73 -3.21 -22.28 -2.11
CA ILE A 73 -4.58 -22.08 -2.59
C ILE A 73 -4.75 -22.83 -3.91
N ASP A 74 -5.97 -23.25 -4.22
CA ASP A 74 -6.26 -24.02 -5.45
C ASP A 74 -7.11 -23.23 -6.47
N ASN A 75 -7.59 -22.03 -6.10
CA ASN A 75 -8.50 -21.20 -6.90
C ASN A 75 -8.37 -19.71 -6.56
N ASN A 76 -9.18 -18.87 -7.22
CA ASN A 76 -9.29 -17.43 -6.95
C ASN A 76 -10.70 -17.06 -6.47
N ASP A 77 -11.40 -17.94 -5.76
CA ASP A 77 -12.83 -17.73 -5.44
C ASP A 77 -13.05 -16.75 -4.28
N ALA A 78 -12.03 -16.55 -3.44
CA ALA A 78 -12.06 -15.63 -2.30
C ALA A 78 -10.64 -15.16 -1.91
N LEU A 79 -10.58 -14.03 -1.20
CA LEU A 79 -9.39 -13.55 -0.48
C LEU A 79 -9.44 -14.06 0.96
N ASP A 80 -9.19 -15.36 1.15
CA ASP A 80 -9.24 -16.03 2.45
C ASP A 80 -8.08 -17.02 2.59
N ALA A 81 -6.98 -16.57 3.20
CA ALA A 81 -5.79 -17.39 3.35
C ALA A 81 -4.89 -16.92 4.50
N GLY A 82 -4.09 -17.84 5.06
CA GLY A 82 -3.05 -17.48 6.04
C GLY A 82 -3.56 -16.90 7.37
N GLY A 83 -4.88 -16.94 7.61
CA GLY A 83 -5.55 -16.33 8.75
C GLY A 83 -6.13 -14.94 8.48
N LEU A 84 -6.00 -14.40 7.25
CA LEU A 84 -6.62 -13.14 6.82
C LEU A 84 -7.77 -13.45 5.85
N THR A 85 -8.97 -13.02 6.21
CA THR A 85 -10.18 -13.13 5.41
C THR A 85 -10.68 -11.74 5.04
N TRP A 86 -11.03 -11.53 3.78
CA TRP A 86 -11.69 -10.32 3.31
C TRP A 86 -13.15 -10.62 2.96
N THR A 87 -14.06 -9.80 3.46
CA THR A 87 -15.49 -9.90 3.15
C THR A 87 -15.94 -8.63 2.43
N MET A 88 -16.26 -8.75 1.14
CA MET A 88 -16.90 -7.67 0.38
C MET A 88 -18.38 -7.63 0.75
N VAL A 89 -18.82 -6.58 1.45
CA VAL A 89 -20.20 -6.47 1.95
C VAL A 89 -21.07 -5.74 0.93
N LYS A 90 -20.60 -4.57 0.48
CA LYS A 90 -21.25 -3.77 -0.55
C LYS A 90 -20.17 -3.11 -1.41
N PRO A 91 -20.11 -3.40 -2.73
CA PRO A 91 -19.09 -2.85 -3.61
C PRO A 91 -18.94 -1.34 -3.49
N PHE A 92 -17.69 -0.89 -3.39
CA PHE A 92 -17.29 0.51 -3.26
C PHE A 92 -17.75 1.23 -1.98
N GLU A 93 -18.46 0.55 -1.07
CA GLU A 93 -19.10 1.17 0.08
C GLU A 93 -18.73 0.49 1.40
N GLU A 94 -18.70 -0.83 1.49
CA GLU A 94 -18.37 -1.54 2.73
C GLU A 94 -17.61 -2.85 2.44
N LEU A 95 -16.49 -3.03 3.13
CA LEU A 95 -15.79 -4.31 3.24
C LEU A 95 -15.32 -4.52 4.67
N ARG A 96 -14.94 -5.76 4.99
CA ARG A 96 -14.38 -6.13 6.29
C ARG A 96 -13.14 -6.97 6.10
N ILE A 97 -12.23 -6.86 7.06
CA ILE A 97 -11.17 -7.84 7.25
C ILE A 97 -11.34 -8.51 8.61
N ASP A 98 -10.99 -9.78 8.64
CA ASP A 98 -10.83 -10.56 9.85
C ASP A 98 -9.46 -11.25 9.77
N TYR A 99 -8.58 -10.91 10.71
CA TYR A 99 -7.30 -11.58 10.89
C TYR A 99 -7.28 -12.29 12.23
N VAL A 100 -6.92 -13.57 12.22
CA VAL A 100 -6.62 -14.34 13.44
C VAL A 100 -5.34 -15.14 13.20
N GLY A 101 -4.29 -14.84 13.95
CA GLY A 101 -3.00 -15.50 13.78
C GLY A 101 -1.93 -14.99 14.73
N LYS A 102 -0.69 -14.97 14.26
CA LYS A 102 0.47 -14.51 15.02
C LYS A 102 1.20 -13.44 14.25
N VAL A 103 1.80 -12.50 14.98
CA VAL A 103 2.79 -11.56 14.46
C VAL A 103 4.11 -11.75 15.19
N VAL A 104 5.21 -11.52 14.49
CA VAL A 104 6.50 -11.25 15.14
C VAL A 104 6.50 -9.77 15.55
N VAL A 105 6.84 -9.47 16.80
CA VAL A 105 6.88 -8.09 17.32
C VAL A 105 8.31 -7.61 17.34
N LEU A 106 8.59 -6.56 16.58
CA LEU A 106 9.89 -5.93 16.49
C LEU A 106 9.88 -4.62 17.29
N ASP A 107 10.77 -4.53 18.29
CA ASP A 107 11.07 -3.25 18.94
C ASP A 107 11.89 -2.33 18.03
N ASN A 108 12.70 -2.92 17.14
CA ASN A 108 13.41 -2.24 16.07
C ASN A 108 12.98 -2.80 14.71
N PRO A 109 12.00 -2.19 14.03
CA PRO A 109 11.47 -2.71 12.76
C PRO A 109 12.54 -2.84 11.66
N HIS A 110 13.63 -2.06 11.71
CA HIS A 110 14.72 -2.12 10.73
C HIS A 110 15.41 -3.49 10.67
N GLU A 111 15.30 -4.32 11.70
CA GLU A 111 15.79 -5.71 11.66
C GLU A 111 15.18 -6.52 10.50
N MET A 112 13.99 -6.13 10.02
CA MET A 112 13.32 -6.81 8.91
C MET A 112 14.07 -6.69 7.56
N ALA A 113 15.11 -5.86 7.47
CA ALA A 113 16.04 -5.85 6.32
C ALA A 113 16.71 -7.22 6.12
N ASP A 114 16.90 -7.98 7.21
CA ASP A 114 17.17 -9.42 7.19
C ASP A 114 16.03 -10.21 7.87
N PRO A 115 15.01 -10.64 7.11
CA PRO A 115 13.87 -11.37 7.65
C PRO A 115 14.26 -12.64 8.40
N LYS A 116 15.36 -13.31 8.02
CA LYS A 116 15.77 -14.53 8.73
C LYS A 116 16.15 -14.21 10.18
N THR A 117 16.89 -13.13 10.39
CA THR A 117 17.31 -12.66 11.70
C THR A 117 16.13 -12.09 12.47
N ALA A 118 15.32 -11.24 11.84
CA ALA A 118 14.12 -10.65 12.44
C ALA A 118 13.17 -11.72 13.02
N PHE A 119 12.77 -12.71 12.22
CA PHE A 119 11.86 -13.77 12.66
C PHE A 119 12.48 -14.72 13.69
N ALA A 120 13.81 -14.88 13.71
CA ALA A 120 14.48 -15.78 14.65
C ALA A 120 14.67 -15.17 16.04
N ASN A 121 14.89 -13.85 16.11
CA ASN A 121 15.34 -13.18 17.33
C ASN A 121 14.25 -12.35 18.03
N ASN A 122 13.08 -12.21 17.43
CA ASN A 122 11.96 -11.43 17.98
C ASN A 122 10.81 -12.35 18.41
N PRO A 123 10.04 -11.96 19.45
CA PRO A 123 8.96 -12.79 19.97
C PRO A 123 7.76 -12.84 19.01
N PHE A 124 7.11 -14.00 18.95
CA PHE A 124 5.81 -14.15 18.33
C PHE A 124 4.71 -14.04 19.39
N VAL A 125 3.67 -13.28 19.07
CA VAL A 125 2.47 -13.15 19.91
C VAL A 125 1.22 -13.40 19.09
N GLU A 126 0.13 -13.81 19.75
CA GLU A 126 -1.18 -13.89 19.11
C GLU A 126 -1.63 -12.49 18.66
N CYS A 127 -2.30 -12.42 17.52
CA CYS A 127 -2.80 -11.18 16.94
C CYS A 127 -4.15 -11.40 16.30
N GLU A 128 -5.06 -10.47 16.55
CA GLU A 128 -6.39 -10.42 15.97
C GLU A 128 -6.65 -9.01 15.43
N ALA A 129 -7.24 -8.90 14.24
CA ALA A 129 -7.70 -7.63 13.71
C ALA A 129 -9.07 -7.82 13.07
N HIS A 130 -10.07 -7.09 13.55
CA HIS A 130 -11.44 -7.16 13.08
C HIS A 130 -11.88 -5.74 12.75
N ILE A 131 -11.86 -5.39 11.47
CA ILE A 131 -12.03 -4.00 11.03
C ILE A 131 -13.03 -3.94 9.88
N THR A 132 -14.03 -3.07 10.04
CA THR A 132 -14.95 -2.67 8.98
C THR A 132 -14.46 -1.38 8.35
N PHE A 133 -14.40 -1.38 7.02
CA PHE A 133 -14.02 -0.23 6.22
C PHE A 133 -15.20 0.26 5.40
N THR A 134 -15.40 1.57 5.38
CA THR A 134 -16.47 2.20 4.61
C THR A 134 -15.93 3.26 3.65
N GLY A 135 -16.31 3.15 2.38
CA GLY A 135 -16.01 4.10 1.31
C GLY A 135 -17.23 4.92 0.91
N GLN A 136 -17.03 6.02 0.17
CA GLN A 136 -18.12 6.90 -0.28
C GLN A 136 -18.70 6.52 -1.66
N GLY A 137 -18.66 5.23 -2.01
CA GLY A 137 -19.14 4.72 -3.29
C GLY A 137 -18.28 5.12 -4.50
N LYS A 138 -18.75 4.74 -5.69
CA LYS A 138 -18.06 4.95 -6.98
C LYS A 138 -17.51 6.38 -7.23
N PRO A 139 -18.20 7.48 -6.84
CA PRO A 139 -17.68 8.84 -7.05
C PRO A 139 -16.37 9.17 -6.30
N SER A 140 -16.02 8.38 -5.28
CA SER A 140 -14.80 8.56 -4.47
C SER A 140 -13.62 7.70 -4.93
N MET A 141 -13.76 6.99 -6.05
CA MET A 141 -12.76 6.05 -6.53
C MET A 141 -11.87 6.65 -7.60
N PHE A 142 -10.62 6.19 -7.59
CA PHE A 142 -9.60 6.48 -8.58
C PHE A 142 -9.21 5.17 -9.29
N GLY A 143 -8.98 5.23 -10.60
CA GLY A 143 -8.57 4.05 -11.38
C GLY A 143 -9.72 3.26 -12.00
N GLY A 144 -9.39 2.07 -12.45
CA GLY A 144 -10.20 1.08 -13.15
C GLY A 144 -9.37 0.28 -14.15
N GLU A 145 -10.04 -0.44 -15.04
CA GLU A 145 -9.44 -1.15 -16.16
C GLU A 145 -9.41 -0.26 -17.42
N PRO A 146 -8.25 -0.02 -18.05
CA PRO A 146 -8.19 0.71 -19.30
C PRO A 146 -8.75 -0.12 -20.45
N ASP A 147 -9.51 0.50 -21.36
CA ASP A 147 -10.10 -0.19 -22.53
C ASP A 147 -9.05 -0.76 -23.51
N VAL A 148 -7.81 -0.29 -23.41
CA VAL A 148 -6.68 -0.77 -24.21
C VAL A 148 -5.52 -1.10 -23.26
N PRO A 149 -4.97 -2.33 -23.29
CA PRO A 149 -3.78 -2.67 -22.52
C PRO A 149 -2.63 -1.71 -22.84
N HIS A 150 -2.00 -1.18 -21.81
CA HIS A 150 -0.95 -0.16 -21.95
C HIS A 150 0.47 -0.70 -21.69
N GLU A 151 0.59 -1.92 -21.16
CA GLU A 151 1.85 -2.53 -20.76
C GLU A 151 2.38 -3.46 -21.86
N ALA A 152 3.70 -3.39 -22.10
CA ALA A 152 4.39 -4.33 -22.98
C ALA A 152 4.61 -5.67 -22.27
N PRO A 153 4.75 -6.80 -23.01
CA PRO A 153 5.08 -8.09 -22.41
C PRO A 153 6.37 -8.02 -21.56
N GLY A 154 6.32 -8.45 -20.31
CA GLY A 154 7.41 -8.37 -19.33
C GLY A 154 7.45 -7.09 -18.47
N GLU A 155 6.63 -6.08 -18.78
CA GLU A 155 6.45 -4.86 -17.98
C GLU A 155 5.13 -4.87 -17.17
N GLU A 156 4.47 -6.02 -17.05
CA GLU A 156 3.13 -6.09 -16.48
C GLU A 156 3.12 -5.79 -14.98
N PHE A 157 2.31 -4.81 -14.56
CA PHE A 157 2.12 -4.43 -13.18
C PHE A 157 0.69 -4.71 -12.70
N ALA A 158 -0.31 -4.39 -13.53
CA ALA A 158 -1.71 -4.80 -13.35
C ALA A 158 -2.51 -4.58 -14.65
N LYS A 159 -3.48 -5.47 -14.92
CA LYS A 159 -4.47 -5.29 -15.99
C LYS A 159 -5.45 -4.17 -15.64
N GLY A 160 -5.92 -4.14 -14.40
CA GLY A 160 -6.74 -3.08 -13.84
C GLY A 160 -6.38 -2.85 -12.38
N HIS A 161 -6.58 -1.62 -11.90
CA HIS A 161 -6.51 -1.33 -10.48
C HIS A 161 -7.43 -0.17 -10.12
N TYR A 162 -7.92 -0.13 -8.89
CA TYR A 162 -8.54 1.06 -8.33
C TYR A 162 -8.06 1.32 -6.92
N GLU A 163 -8.23 2.57 -6.49
CA GLU A 163 -7.98 3.01 -5.14
C GLU A 163 -9.13 3.85 -4.58
N GLN A 164 -9.28 3.82 -3.25
CA GLN A 164 -10.31 4.59 -2.54
C GLN A 164 -9.88 4.91 -1.11
N LEU A 165 -10.06 6.16 -0.69
CA LEU A 165 -9.94 6.53 0.73
C LEU A 165 -11.14 5.98 1.51
N VAL A 166 -10.88 5.46 2.70
CA VAL A 166 -11.86 4.77 3.54
C VAL A 166 -11.82 5.24 4.97
N THR A 167 -12.95 5.12 5.66
CA THR A 167 -13.01 5.16 7.13
C THR A 167 -12.90 3.75 7.66
N ALA A 168 -12.28 3.56 8.83
CA ALA A 168 -12.05 2.26 9.44
C ALA A 168 -12.54 2.26 10.90
N THR A 169 -13.34 1.24 11.26
CA THR A 169 -13.80 1.03 12.63
C THR A 169 -13.67 -0.42 13.05
N GLY A 170 -13.21 -0.68 14.26
CA GLY A 170 -13.00 -2.04 14.75
C GLY A 170 -11.98 -2.12 15.86
N SER A 171 -11.24 -3.22 15.91
CA SER A 171 -10.20 -3.45 16.91
C SER A 171 -9.00 -4.21 16.36
N ILE A 172 -7.84 -3.95 16.94
CA ILE A 172 -6.61 -4.70 16.74
C ILE A 172 -6.10 -5.14 18.11
N ARG A 173 -5.80 -6.42 18.28
CA ARG A 173 -5.20 -6.99 19.49
C ARG A 173 -3.86 -7.62 19.13
N VAL A 174 -2.81 -7.30 19.88
CA VAL A 174 -1.45 -7.85 19.73
C VAL A 174 -0.96 -8.29 21.11
N GLY A 175 -0.88 -9.60 21.33
CA GLY A 175 -0.66 -10.17 22.65
C GLY A 175 -1.78 -9.78 23.62
N ASP A 176 -1.39 -9.12 24.71
CA ASP A 176 -2.30 -8.61 25.75
C ASP A 176 -2.74 -7.15 25.50
N GLU A 177 -2.20 -6.50 24.46
CA GLU A 177 -2.54 -5.12 24.10
C GLU A 177 -3.72 -5.10 23.12
N GLU A 178 -4.77 -4.35 23.44
CA GLU A 178 -5.95 -4.19 22.59
C GLU A 178 -6.20 -2.71 22.29
N PHE A 179 -6.46 -2.42 21.02
CA PHE A 179 -6.64 -1.07 20.49
C PHE A 179 -7.97 -1.00 19.73
N ALA A 180 -8.84 -0.09 20.13
CA ALA A 180 -9.95 0.31 19.28
C ALA A 180 -9.41 1.12 18.10
N ILE A 181 -9.98 0.87 16.92
CA ILE A 181 -9.69 1.63 15.70
C ILE A 181 -10.91 2.49 15.39
N ASN A 182 -10.69 3.80 15.33
CA ASN A 182 -11.59 4.77 14.71
C ASN A 182 -10.74 5.71 13.85
N GLY A 183 -10.44 5.23 12.64
CA GLY A 183 -9.39 5.78 11.82
C GLY A 183 -9.79 5.94 10.37
N PHE A 184 -8.79 6.26 9.57
CA PHE A 184 -8.92 6.45 8.14
C PHE A 184 -7.75 5.79 7.43
N GLY A 185 -7.91 5.49 6.15
CA GLY A 185 -6.84 4.98 5.32
C GLY A 185 -7.23 4.91 3.86
N LEU A 186 -6.58 4.00 3.14
CA LEU A 186 -6.78 3.77 1.73
C LEU A 186 -6.77 2.28 1.42
N ARG A 187 -7.62 1.87 0.46
CA ARG A 187 -7.60 0.55 -0.16
C ARG A 187 -7.16 0.63 -1.62
N ASP A 188 -6.44 -0.40 -2.07
CA ASP A 188 -6.04 -0.66 -3.43
C ASP A 188 -6.47 -2.08 -3.81
N HIS A 189 -7.13 -2.21 -4.96
CA HIS A 189 -7.41 -3.51 -5.57
C HIS A 189 -6.81 -3.53 -6.96
N SER A 190 -5.98 -4.52 -7.25
CA SER A 190 -5.36 -4.72 -8.56
C SER A 190 -5.46 -6.19 -8.99
N TRP A 191 -5.64 -6.41 -10.30
CA TRP A 191 -5.76 -7.74 -10.88
C TRP A 191 -5.01 -7.86 -12.19
N GLY A 192 -4.61 -9.09 -12.53
CA GLY A 192 -3.92 -9.43 -13.77
C GLY A 192 -2.45 -9.83 -13.58
N PRO A 193 -1.69 -9.96 -14.67
CA PRO A 193 -0.29 -10.35 -14.62
C PRO A 193 0.56 -9.32 -13.87
N ARG A 194 1.49 -9.78 -13.00
CA ARG A 194 2.32 -8.87 -12.20
C ARG A 194 3.76 -9.32 -12.05
N PHE A 195 4.68 -8.39 -12.30
CA PHE A 195 6.09 -8.49 -11.93
C PHE A 195 6.50 -7.31 -11.02
N TRP A 196 6.95 -7.63 -9.81
CA TRP A 196 7.44 -6.62 -8.83
C TRP A 196 8.65 -5.81 -9.33
N GLN A 197 9.37 -6.34 -10.33
CA GLN A 197 10.54 -5.70 -10.93
C GLN A 197 10.20 -4.76 -12.10
N ALA A 198 8.92 -4.65 -12.50
CA ALA A 198 8.52 -3.81 -13.63
C ALA A 198 8.80 -2.31 -13.38
N PRO A 199 8.51 -1.73 -12.18
CA PRO A 199 8.97 -0.38 -11.86
C PRO A 199 10.47 -0.35 -11.58
N TRP A 200 11.15 0.70 -12.06
CA TRP A 200 12.53 0.97 -11.66
C TRP A 200 12.61 1.43 -10.20
N TYR A 201 11.69 2.33 -9.84
CA TYR A 201 11.32 2.63 -8.47
C TYR A 201 9.90 3.20 -8.45
N TYR A 202 9.26 3.19 -7.29
CA TYR A 202 8.10 4.04 -7.06
C TYR A 202 8.09 4.68 -5.67
N ARG A 203 7.34 5.77 -5.59
CA ARG A 203 6.88 6.40 -4.34
C ARG A 203 5.37 6.38 -4.39
N TRP A 204 4.75 5.77 -3.39
CA TRP A 204 3.30 5.72 -3.25
C TRP A 204 2.95 6.24 -1.86
N LEU A 205 2.26 7.37 -1.82
CA LEU A 205 1.96 8.12 -0.62
C LEU A 205 0.46 8.18 -0.42
N THR A 206 0.00 7.87 0.77
CA THR A 206 -1.42 7.97 1.15
C THR A 206 -1.54 8.81 2.40
N ALA A 207 -2.57 9.65 2.46
CA ALA A 207 -2.83 10.50 3.61
C ALA A 207 -4.32 10.73 3.81
N ASN A 208 -4.75 10.71 5.07
CA ASN A 208 -6.09 11.07 5.49
C ASN A 208 -6.01 12.13 6.60
N PHE A 209 -6.70 13.26 6.40
CA PHE A 209 -6.77 14.40 7.32
C PHE A 209 -8.17 14.49 7.97
N GLY A 210 -8.75 13.32 8.27
CA GLY A 210 -10.16 13.15 8.60
C GLY A 210 -10.98 12.60 7.42
N GLU A 211 -12.30 12.68 7.53
CA GLU A 211 -13.24 12.08 6.57
C GLU A 211 -13.31 12.85 5.23
N ASN A 212 -13.04 14.15 5.26
CA ASN A 212 -13.34 15.06 4.15
C ASN A 212 -12.11 15.49 3.35
N LEU A 213 -10.91 15.09 3.76
CA LEU A 213 -9.68 15.47 3.08
C LEU A 213 -8.67 14.32 3.13
N GLY A 214 -8.11 14.00 1.98
CA GLY A 214 -7.05 13.00 1.87
C GLY A 214 -6.51 12.92 0.45
N PHE A 215 -5.43 12.17 0.25
CA PHE A 215 -4.85 11.97 -1.07
C PHE A 215 -4.22 10.61 -1.22
N MET A 216 -4.11 10.18 -2.48
CA MET A 216 -3.01 9.34 -2.93
C MET A 216 -2.15 10.14 -3.90
N ALA A 217 -0.84 10.05 -3.73
CA ALA A 217 0.14 10.60 -4.65
C ALA A 217 1.16 9.52 -5.02
N SER A 218 1.38 9.34 -6.32
CA SER A 218 2.30 8.34 -6.84
C SER A 218 3.32 8.94 -7.80
N ARG A 219 4.51 8.35 -7.75
CA ARG A 219 5.61 8.52 -8.69
C ARG A 219 6.10 7.14 -9.08
N VAL A 220 5.93 6.74 -10.33
CA VAL A 220 6.42 5.45 -10.84
C VAL A 220 7.43 5.71 -11.94
N ALA A 221 8.69 5.37 -11.72
CA ALA A 221 9.73 5.53 -12.72
C ALA A 221 9.96 4.24 -13.50
N LYS A 222 10.31 4.39 -14.78
CA LYS A 222 10.80 3.30 -15.62
C LYS A 222 12.31 3.47 -15.82
N LYS A 223 13.02 2.38 -16.12
CA LYS A 223 14.48 2.41 -16.27
C LYS A 223 14.92 3.35 -17.39
N ASP A 224 14.23 3.29 -18.52
CA ASP A 224 14.62 3.97 -19.76
C ASP A 224 13.69 5.13 -20.14
N SER A 225 12.79 5.58 -19.24
CA SER A 225 11.93 6.73 -19.48
C SER A 225 11.50 7.42 -18.19
N ALA A 226 10.90 8.61 -18.31
CA ALA A 226 10.41 9.35 -17.16
C ALA A 226 9.35 8.58 -16.36
N GLY A 227 8.61 7.61 -16.91
CA GLY A 227 7.51 6.95 -16.20
C GLY A 227 6.31 7.87 -15.95
N SER A 228 5.55 7.65 -14.88
CA SER A 228 4.33 8.39 -14.53
C SER A 228 4.42 9.09 -13.17
N ARG A 229 3.62 10.15 -13.01
CA ARG A 229 3.38 10.85 -11.74
C ARG A 229 1.91 11.25 -11.72
N GLY A 230 1.24 11.14 -10.58
CA GLY A 230 -0.16 11.50 -10.49
C GLY A 230 -0.85 10.87 -9.29
N GLY A 231 -2.16 11.01 -9.24
CA GLY A 231 -2.98 10.46 -8.16
C GLY A 231 -4.28 11.24 -8.04
N PHE A 232 -4.75 11.41 -6.81
CA PHE A 232 -5.95 12.18 -6.54
C PHE A 232 -5.93 12.84 -5.17
N VAL A 233 -6.67 13.93 -5.05
CA VAL A 233 -7.04 14.53 -3.77
C VAL A 233 -8.55 14.42 -3.59
N TRP A 234 -8.99 13.88 -2.47
CA TRP A 234 -10.35 13.96 -1.99
C TRP A 234 -10.52 15.24 -1.18
N ASP A 235 -11.49 16.07 -1.52
CA ASP A 235 -11.76 17.36 -0.89
C ASP A 235 -13.27 17.59 -0.82
N ASN A 236 -13.84 17.43 0.37
CA ASN A 236 -15.24 17.72 0.70
C ASN A 236 -16.27 17.12 -0.28
N GLY A 237 -16.26 15.80 -0.45
CA GLY A 237 -17.23 15.12 -1.32
C GLY A 237 -16.83 15.08 -2.79
N LYS A 238 -15.65 15.59 -3.15
CA LYS A 238 -15.18 15.67 -4.54
C LYS A 238 -13.78 15.11 -4.70
N ILE A 239 -13.62 14.26 -5.69
CA ILE A 239 -12.31 13.81 -6.16
C ILE A 239 -11.73 14.81 -7.17
N HIS A 240 -10.48 15.19 -6.95
CA HIS A 240 -9.65 15.97 -7.84
C HIS A 240 -8.58 15.05 -8.42
N LEU A 241 -8.69 14.74 -9.70
CA LEU A 241 -7.64 13.98 -10.40
C LEU A 241 -6.42 14.86 -10.57
N CYS A 242 -5.25 14.34 -10.21
CA CYS A 242 -4.00 15.06 -10.17
C CYS A 242 -3.03 14.50 -11.21
N ASP A 243 -2.54 15.39 -12.06
CA ASP A 243 -1.70 15.08 -13.22
C ASP A 243 -0.23 15.48 -13.03
N ASP A 244 0.11 16.12 -11.92
CA ASP A 244 1.48 16.37 -11.50
C ASP A 244 1.63 16.15 -9.99
N VAL A 245 2.69 15.43 -9.62
CA VAL A 245 3.09 15.14 -8.24
C VAL A 245 4.59 15.33 -8.18
N GLN A 246 5.07 16.18 -7.28
CA GLN A 246 6.48 16.40 -7.00
C GLN A 246 6.77 15.93 -5.58
N ILE A 247 7.82 15.12 -5.42
CA ILE A 247 8.22 14.55 -4.13
C ILE A 247 9.70 14.89 -3.93
N SER A 248 10.07 15.20 -2.69
CA SER A 248 11.45 15.31 -2.25
C SER A 248 11.61 14.58 -0.93
N THR A 249 12.70 13.81 -0.82
CA THR A 249 12.92 12.92 0.31
C THR A 249 14.19 13.30 1.08
N VAL A 250 14.10 13.33 2.41
CA VAL A 250 15.26 13.23 3.29
C VAL A 250 15.38 11.78 3.75
N THR A 251 16.56 11.18 3.55
CA THR A 251 16.87 9.81 3.97
C THR A 251 17.77 9.78 5.20
N VAL A 252 17.73 8.67 5.93
CA VAL A 252 18.53 8.40 7.14
C VAL A 252 19.14 7.00 7.11
N GLY A 253 20.19 6.83 7.91
CA GLY A 253 20.93 5.57 8.03
C GLY A 253 21.81 5.25 6.82
N GLU A 254 22.62 4.20 6.95
CA GLU A 254 23.52 3.76 5.87
C GLU A 254 22.75 3.23 4.66
N ASP A 255 21.57 2.65 4.90
CA ASP A 255 20.70 2.09 3.86
C ASP A 255 19.83 3.16 3.16
N ASN A 256 19.88 4.43 3.55
CA ASN A 256 19.08 5.52 2.95
C ASN A 256 17.57 5.24 2.96
N TYR A 257 17.00 4.93 4.12
CA TYR A 257 15.54 4.85 4.28
C TYR A 257 14.93 6.25 4.39
N HIS A 258 13.72 6.44 3.87
CA HIS A 258 13.05 7.73 3.90
C HIS A 258 12.60 8.09 5.33
N ASP A 259 12.80 9.34 5.72
CA ASP A 259 12.51 9.88 7.06
C ASP A 259 11.57 11.08 7.00
N LYS A 260 11.83 12.00 6.05
CA LYS A 260 10.95 13.12 5.77
C LYS A 260 10.61 13.17 4.30
N VAL A 261 9.35 13.48 4.02
CA VAL A 261 8.83 13.59 2.66
C VAL A 261 8.18 14.95 2.51
N THR A 262 8.56 15.72 1.51
CA THR A 262 7.83 16.94 1.13
C THR A 262 7.33 16.79 -0.30
N GLY A 263 6.25 17.50 -0.62
CA GLY A 263 5.74 17.42 -1.98
C GLY A 263 4.63 18.38 -2.31
N VAL A 264 4.28 18.34 -3.60
CA VAL A 264 3.25 19.17 -4.22
C VAL A 264 2.41 18.28 -5.12
N ILE A 265 1.09 18.33 -4.95
CA ILE A 265 0.11 17.65 -5.80
C ILE A 265 -0.65 18.72 -6.58
N LYS A 266 -0.76 18.58 -7.90
CA LYS A 266 -1.46 19.55 -8.76
C LYS A 266 -2.54 18.87 -9.59
N SER A 267 -3.66 19.56 -9.73
CA SER A 267 -4.75 19.19 -10.63
C SER A 267 -4.99 20.31 -11.63
N SER A 268 -4.53 20.12 -12.87
CA SER A 268 -4.75 21.10 -13.95
C SER A 268 -6.24 21.31 -14.24
N ARG A 269 -7.04 20.23 -14.17
CA ARG A 269 -8.48 20.26 -14.43
C ARG A 269 -9.26 21.13 -13.45
N SER A 270 -8.83 21.15 -12.18
CA SER A 270 -9.47 21.96 -11.14
C SER A 270 -8.70 23.24 -10.81
N ASN A 271 -7.53 23.44 -11.43
CA ASN A 271 -6.60 24.53 -11.14
C ASN A 271 -6.30 24.66 -9.64
N LYS A 272 -6.08 23.52 -8.98
CA LYS A 272 -5.77 23.41 -7.55
C LYS A 272 -4.39 22.79 -7.33
N GLU A 273 -3.79 23.17 -6.21
CA GLU A 273 -2.49 22.69 -5.73
C GLU A 273 -2.57 22.43 -4.22
N TRP A 274 -1.93 21.36 -3.77
CA TRP A 274 -1.79 21.00 -2.36
C TRP A 274 -0.31 20.75 -2.06
N ASN A 275 0.23 21.47 -1.09
CA ASN A 275 1.60 21.30 -0.61
C ASN A 275 1.56 20.54 0.72
N PHE A 276 2.46 19.58 0.89
CA PHE A 276 2.48 18.73 2.08
C PHE A 276 3.89 18.45 2.58
N GLU A 277 3.98 18.12 3.86
CA GLU A 277 5.14 17.52 4.50
C GLU A 277 4.72 16.29 5.30
N GLY A 278 5.63 15.33 5.42
CA GLY A 278 5.44 14.06 6.11
C GLY A 278 6.66 13.73 6.95
N GLU A 279 6.39 13.26 8.17
CA GLU A 279 7.39 12.72 9.09
C GLU A 279 7.11 11.23 9.30
N VAL A 280 8.07 10.38 8.95
CA VAL A 280 7.96 8.93 9.09
C VAL A 280 8.14 8.58 10.56
N THR A 281 7.10 8.03 11.17
CA THR A 281 7.07 7.74 12.61
C THR A 281 7.59 6.35 12.94
N SER A 282 7.44 5.40 12.01
CA SER A 282 7.95 4.05 12.11
C SER A 282 8.04 3.45 10.71
N LEU A 283 9.16 2.81 10.38
CA LEU A 283 9.42 2.26 9.06
C LEU A 283 9.86 0.81 9.17
N ILE A 284 9.22 -0.08 8.41
CA ILE A 284 9.65 -1.47 8.27
C ILE A 284 10.22 -1.69 6.85
N PRO A 285 11.49 -2.12 6.72
CA PRO A 285 12.07 -2.51 5.45
C PRO A 285 11.67 -3.94 5.08
N LEU A 286 11.24 -4.12 3.84
CA LEU A 286 10.84 -5.38 3.23
C LEU A 286 11.63 -5.60 1.94
N ARG A 287 11.57 -6.83 1.41
CA ARG A 287 12.23 -7.17 0.15
C ARG A 287 11.48 -8.20 -0.66
N ASN A 288 11.56 -8.05 -1.98
CA ASN A 288 11.26 -9.11 -2.93
C ASN A 288 12.55 -9.57 -3.62
N ARG A 289 12.68 -10.88 -3.83
CA ARG A 289 13.82 -11.48 -4.52
C ARG A 289 13.30 -12.45 -5.57
N ARG A 290 13.89 -12.39 -6.76
CA ARG A 290 13.59 -13.29 -7.87
C ARG A 290 14.88 -13.60 -8.63
N GLN A 291 14.93 -14.79 -9.24
CA GLN A 291 15.97 -15.09 -10.23
C GLN A 291 15.48 -14.76 -11.63
N ASP A 292 16.34 -14.13 -12.43
CA ASP A 292 16.13 -13.97 -13.87
C ASP A 292 16.40 -15.29 -14.62
N PRO A 293 16.12 -15.39 -15.93
CA PRO A 293 16.39 -16.60 -16.72
C PRO A 293 17.86 -17.04 -16.76
N ASP A 294 18.79 -16.13 -16.52
CA ASP A 294 20.24 -16.38 -16.49
C ASP A 294 20.74 -16.80 -15.08
N GLY A 295 19.84 -16.80 -14.08
CA GLY A 295 20.10 -17.23 -12.71
C GLY A 295 20.59 -16.11 -11.78
N ASN A 296 20.66 -14.86 -12.26
CA ASN A 296 21.06 -13.72 -11.43
C ASN A 296 19.94 -13.35 -10.45
N TRP A 297 20.31 -12.94 -9.24
CA TRP A 297 19.36 -12.46 -8.25
C TRP A 297 19.00 -10.99 -8.51
N LEU A 298 17.73 -10.75 -8.79
CA LEU A 298 17.12 -9.43 -8.76
C LEU A 298 16.59 -9.16 -7.36
N MET A 299 16.90 -7.98 -6.85
CA MET A 299 16.53 -7.54 -5.50
C MET A 299 15.73 -6.26 -5.60
N THR A 300 14.52 -6.31 -5.05
CA THR A 300 13.63 -5.16 -4.91
C THR A 300 13.51 -4.86 -3.43
N ARG A 301 13.87 -3.64 -3.04
CA ARG A 301 13.64 -3.12 -1.69
C ARG A 301 12.29 -2.44 -1.65
N ILE A 302 11.54 -2.68 -0.58
CA ILE A 302 10.30 -1.99 -0.26
C ILE A 302 10.47 -1.42 1.15
N SER A 303 10.10 -0.18 1.38
CA SER A 303 10.09 0.41 2.72
C SER A 303 8.74 1.02 3.00
N GLU A 304 8.15 0.59 4.10
CA GLU A 304 6.77 0.87 4.49
C GLU A 304 6.78 1.77 5.73
N GLY A 305 6.56 3.07 5.53
CA GLY A 305 6.56 4.07 6.58
C GLY A 305 5.15 4.46 7.01
N MET A 306 4.82 4.29 8.30
CA MET A 306 3.68 5.01 8.89
C MET A 306 4.06 6.47 9.02
N THR A 307 3.33 7.34 8.34
CA THR A 307 3.73 8.73 8.16
C THR A 307 2.66 9.67 8.69
N LYS A 308 3.11 10.63 9.50
CA LYS A 308 2.29 11.75 9.94
C LYS A 308 2.42 12.87 8.91
N TRP A 309 1.31 13.27 8.34
CA TRP A 309 1.24 14.26 7.28
C TRP A 309 0.74 15.61 7.79
N ARG A 310 1.17 16.68 7.12
CA ARG A 310 0.64 18.03 7.29
C ARG A 310 0.53 18.75 5.96
N ILE A 311 -0.58 19.44 5.73
CA ILE A 311 -0.73 20.38 4.62
C ILE A 311 -0.04 21.70 4.99
N THR A 312 0.85 22.18 4.13
CA THR A 312 1.77 23.30 4.43
C THR A 312 1.34 24.62 3.80
N SER A 313 0.40 24.62 2.86
CA SER A 313 -0.14 25.84 2.26
C SER A 313 -1.53 25.64 1.65
N GLY A 314 -2.21 26.74 1.34
CA GLY A 314 -3.50 26.74 0.66
C GLY A 314 -4.70 26.67 1.60
N GLU A 315 -5.85 26.25 1.07
CA GLU A 315 -7.14 26.25 1.78
C GLU A 315 -7.14 25.39 3.05
N HIS A 316 -6.37 24.30 3.04
CA HIS A 316 -6.31 23.31 4.12
C HIS A 316 -5.01 23.42 4.95
N GLU A 317 -4.32 24.55 4.91
CA GLU A 317 -3.06 24.76 5.65
C GLU A 317 -3.23 24.42 7.14
N GLY A 318 -2.28 23.63 7.66
CA GLY A 318 -2.29 23.18 9.06
C GLY A 318 -3.13 21.94 9.32
N ALA A 319 -3.87 21.41 8.34
CA ALA A 319 -4.49 20.10 8.46
C ALA A 319 -3.41 19.04 8.73
N THR A 320 -3.67 18.15 9.70
CA THR A 320 -2.76 17.05 10.05
C THR A 320 -3.48 15.72 9.96
N GLY A 321 -2.73 14.68 9.60
CA GLY A 321 -3.29 13.40 9.25
C GLY A 321 -2.27 12.28 9.32
N PHE A 322 -2.70 11.07 8.99
CA PHE A 322 -1.87 9.87 8.95
C PHE A 322 -2.10 9.10 7.66
N GLY A 323 -1.14 8.26 7.31
CA GLY A 323 -1.23 7.33 6.20
C GLY A 323 0.13 6.67 5.97
N MET A 324 0.38 6.24 4.74
CA MET A 324 1.59 5.51 4.37
C MET A 324 2.49 6.32 3.46
N SER A 325 3.81 6.16 3.63
CA SER A 325 4.78 6.38 2.58
C SER A 325 5.44 5.04 2.23
N GLU A 326 5.14 4.54 1.04
CA GLU A 326 5.72 3.32 0.51
C GLU A 326 6.73 3.65 -0.59
N TYR A 327 7.96 3.20 -0.39
CA TYR A 327 9.06 3.40 -1.33
C TYR A 327 9.53 2.04 -1.81
N LEU A 328 9.44 1.82 -3.12
CA LEU A 328 10.02 0.67 -3.79
C LEU A 328 11.22 1.11 -4.63
N ASP A 329 12.34 0.40 -4.52
CA ASP A 329 13.51 0.60 -5.35
C ASP A 329 14.07 -0.75 -5.82
N GLN A 330 14.48 -0.84 -7.09
CA GLN A 330 15.42 -1.89 -7.46
C GLN A 330 16.78 -1.61 -6.81
N ILE A 331 17.48 -2.66 -6.38
CA ILE A 331 18.85 -2.57 -5.85
C ILE A 331 19.84 -2.93 -6.95
N ILE A 332 20.72 -1.99 -7.28
CA ILE A 332 21.75 -2.12 -8.32
C ILE A 332 23.07 -1.65 -7.72
N ASP A 333 24.12 -2.45 -7.86
CA ASP A 333 25.43 -2.18 -7.26
C ASP A 333 25.32 -1.85 -5.76
N ASP A 334 24.50 -2.63 -5.05
CA ASP A 334 24.18 -2.49 -3.62
C ASP A 334 23.53 -1.16 -3.21
N ALA A 335 23.02 -0.38 -4.18
CA ALA A 335 22.34 0.88 -3.93
C ALA A 335 20.90 0.90 -4.49
N PRO A 336 19.95 1.51 -3.77
CA PRO A 336 18.61 1.75 -4.29
C PRO A 336 18.63 2.83 -5.37
N VAL A 337 17.93 2.57 -6.47
CA VAL A 337 18.04 3.40 -7.69
C VAL A 337 17.29 4.74 -7.63
N GLY A 338 16.34 4.90 -6.71
CA GLY A 338 15.49 6.10 -6.61
C GLY A 338 15.90 7.12 -5.53
N ILE A 339 17.12 7.06 -4.97
CA ILE A 339 17.54 7.98 -3.88
C ILE A 339 17.43 9.46 -4.27
N ALA A 340 17.68 9.78 -5.55
CA ALA A 340 17.74 11.15 -6.03
C ALA A 340 16.36 11.82 -6.26
N GLU A 341 15.26 11.09 -6.02
CA GLU A 341 13.89 11.64 -6.01
C GLU A 341 13.59 12.30 -4.65
#